data_AF-A0A9W9CES0-F1
#
_entry.id   AF-A0A9W9CES0-F1
#
_cell.length_a   1.000
_cell.length_b   1.000
_cell.length_c   1.000
_cell.angle_alpha   90.00
_cell.angle_beta   90.00
_cell.angle_gamma   90.00
#
_symmetry.space_group_name_H-M   'P 1'
#
loop_
_entity.id
_entity.type
_entity.pdbx_description
1 polymer ?
#
loop_
_entity_poly.entity_id
_entity_poly.type
_entity_poly.pdbx_seq_one_letter_code
_entity_poly.pdbx_strand_id
1 'polypeptide(L)'
;MPSKGVLCFSYLAVPGTSIEFSVPKNSTTNSSLHNYETTHLEVESSNLPHFKFTGRFQFTVKRDGQDLNTQWVDINSATGKLGDGTLMTMDQTTSVFVEDLVICYGFYDAGPGVAGLPKQHLCYVTVTRNLENWMRDVLSQGQDISTKKFNRVVLPAAHDIGMNNMATPMALLEHAGTGVIKEVLGRNLPHVLDILNKVGDGAVKRIAPDIIRALAITQKDSLESILKIGARYFEFRPAKCHRQLQKVSPLEDTWYFQHGAIPGMKYTDLLQTIVKFLDEHKEEIVVVQNRWDGVPGDCPRPSGDDLSNVLKDALQGKDLQVGTQDDMMGKSIRDLRNEKKRIIILQNVNQVSNYDDNANATLNGDSMVSKLNDMSKNPPKGHPITLLQCQATATNIRDVIIASVLDADVSTSPILATKPVCDAKILPLLKGECGKCLTREESVVVLLNDFFDGATADVAIELCKERLR
;
A
#
# COMPACT_ATOMS: atom_id res chain seq x y z
N MET A 1 8.02 -24.06 -18.49
CA MET A 1 7.62 -24.76 -17.26
C MET A 1 7.26 -23.69 -16.24
N PRO A 2 6.14 -23.82 -15.51
CA PRO A 2 5.83 -22.95 -14.37
C PRO A 2 6.94 -23.01 -13.32
N SER A 3 7.14 -21.94 -12.55
CA SER A 3 8.24 -21.86 -11.59
C SER A 3 8.05 -22.80 -10.42
N LYS A 4 9.17 -23.35 -9.94
CA LYS A 4 9.25 -24.14 -8.70
C LYS A 4 9.89 -23.37 -7.56
N GLY A 5 10.31 -22.14 -7.85
CA GLY A 5 11.10 -21.30 -6.98
C GLY A 5 10.33 -20.11 -6.44
N VAL A 6 10.81 -19.66 -5.28
CA VAL A 6 10.33 -18.48 -4.58
C VAL A 6 11.48 -17.49 -4.47
N LEU A 7 11.31 -16.30 -5.05
CA LEU A 7 12.17 -15.16 -4.77
C LEU A 7 11.70 -14.53 -3.46
N CYS A 8 12.59 -14.52 -2.48
CA CYS A 8 12.31 -14.07 -1.13
C CYS A 8 12.99 -12.72 -0.90
N PHE A 9 12.20 -11.73 -0.53
CA PHE A 9 12.64 -10.37 -0.23
C PHE A 9 12.49 -10.13 1.26
N SER A 10 13.50 -9.55 1.89
CA SER A 10 13.48 -9.33 3.33
C SER A 10 14.05 -7.98 3.74
N TYR A 11 13.47 -7.41 4.78
CA TYR A 11 13.92 -6.18 5.41
C TYR A 11 13.71 -6.26 6.92
N LEU A 12 14.75 -5.95 7.71
CA LEU A 12 14.65 -5.93 9.18
C LEU A 12 15.10 -4.58 9.71
N ALA A 13 14.37 -3.99 10.66
CA ALA A 13 14.77 -2.75 11.35
C ALA A 13 14.96 -2.94 12.86
N VAL A 14 14.83 -4.16 13.38
CA VAL A 14 14.89 -4.43 14.82
C VAL A 14 16.03 -5.38 15.17
N PRO A 15 17.00 -4.96 16.00
CA PRO A 15 18.06 -5.84 16.48
C PRO A 15 17.53 -7.09 17.18
N GLY A 16 18.30 -8.18 17.10
CA GLY A 16 17.93 -9.47 17.69
C GLY A 16 16.88 -10.26 16.90
N THR A 17 16.39 -9.72 15.78
CA THR A 17 15.44 -10.41 14.89
C THR A 17 16.13 -11.03 13.68
N SER A 18 15.53 -12.09 13.14
CA SER A 18 15.95 -12.72 11.88
C SER A 18 14.74 -13.28 11.13
N ILE A 19 14.85 -13.36 9.80
CA ILE A 19 13.86 -14.03 8.94
C ILE A 19 14.55 -15.25 8.33
N GLU A 20 14.04 -16.44 8.64
CA GLU A 20 14.45 -17.67 7.97
C GLU A 20 13.45 -18.02 6.87
N PHE A 21 13.93 -18.22 5.65
CA PHE A 21 13.17 -18.84 4.56
C PHE A 21 13.64 -20.28 4.38
N SER A 22 12.72 -21.21 4.19
CA SER A 22 13.09 -22.61 3.98
C SER A 22 12.17 -23.37 3.04
N VAL A 23 12.76 -24.38 2.43
CA VAL A 23 12.16 -25.40 1.57
C VAL A 23 12.74 -26.76 1.99
N PRO A 24 12.25 -27.91 1.49
CA PRO A 24 12.79 -29.20 1.89
C PRO A 24 14.31 -29.30 1.68
N LYS A 25 15.04 -29.61 2.75
CA LYS A 25 16.51 -29.75 2.82
C LYS A 25 17.32 -28.47 2.49
N ASN A 26 16.71 -27.29 2.43
CA ASN A 26 17.43 -26.04 2.19
C ASN A 26 16.80 -24.88 2.96
N SER A 27 17.61 -24.03 3.57
CA SER A 27 17.15 -22.81 4.24
C SER A 27 18.20 -21.70 4.18
N THR A 28 17.73 -20.47 4.35
CA THR A 28 18.55 -19.27 4.38
C THR A 28 17.98 -18.31 5.43
N THR A 29 18.85 -17.67 6.20
CA THR A 29 18.45 -16.78 7.28
C THR A 29 19.08 -15.42 7.08
N ASN A 30 18.24 -14.38 7.07
CA ASN A 30 18.66 -12.99 7.03
C ASN A 30 18.51 -12.35 8.43
N SER A 31 19.56 -11.66 8.89
CA SER A 31 19.58 -10.85 10.10
C SER A 31 20.17 -9.44 9.87
N SER A 32 20.41 -9.05 8.62
CA SER A 32 20.94 -7.75 8.23
C SER A 32 19.91 -6.66 8.47
N LEU A 33 20.30 -5.67 9.28
CA LEU A 33 19.45 -4.53 9.60
C LEU A 33 19.49 -3.44 8.53
N HIS A 34 18.32 -2.86 8.29
CA HIS A 34 18.03 -1.74 7.38
C HIS A 34 18.53 -1.93 5.95
N ASN A 35 18.61 -3.18 5.49
CA ASN A 35 19.01 -3.55 4.13
C ASN A 35 17.97 -4.47 3.52
N TYR A 36 17.64 -4.23 2.26
CA TYR A 36 16.86 -5.18 1.48
C TYR A 36 17.76 -6.32 1.02
N GLU A 37 17.39 -7.54 1.37
CA GLU A 37 18.03 -8.73 0.84
C GLU A 37 17.07 -9.49 -0.06
N THR A 38 17.60 -10.04 -1.15
CA THR A 38 16.89 -10.91 -2.07
C THR A 38 17.60 -12.24 -2.11
N THR A 39 16.87 -13.31 -1.85
CA THR A 39 17.35 -14.69 -1.94
C THR A 39 16.38 -15.52 -2.76
N HIS A 40 16.82 -16.69 -3.16
CA HIS A 40 16.08 -17.56 -4.06
C HIS A 40 16.10 -18.99 -3.52
N LEU A 41 14.93 -19.62 -3.42
CA LEU A 41 14.78 -21.01 -2.98
C LEU A 41 13.94 -21.81 -3.97
N GLU A 42 14.37 -23.02 -4.31
CA GLU A 42 13.66 -23.96 -5.19
C GLU A 42 13.06 -25.13 -4.40
N VAL A 43 11.82 -25.49 -4.70
CA VAL A 43 11.21 -26.74 -4.22
C VAL A 43 11.60 -27.88 -5.15
N GLU A 44 12.73 -28.51 -4.86
CA GLU A 44 13.33 -29.55 -5.70
C GLU A 44 12.76 -30.94 -5.41
N SER A 45 12.35 -31.67 -6.46
CA SER A 45 11.84 -33.05 -6.34
C SER A 45 12.86 -34.01 -5.72
N SER A 46 14.16 -33.78 -5.93
CA SER A 46 15.26 -34.58 -5.34
C SER A 46 15.34 -34.43 -3.81
N ASN A 47 14.77 -33.35 -3.27
CA ASN A 47 14.72 -33.08 -1.84
C ASN A 47 13.45 -33.64 -1.17
N LEU A 48 12.52 -34.21 -1.95
CA LEU A 48 11.28 -34.80 -1.47
C LEU A 48 11.39 -36.32 -1.29
N PRO A 49 10.53 -36.94 -0.44
CA PRO A 49 10.39 -38.39 -0.38
C PRO A 49 10.00 -38.99 -1.74
N HIS A 50 10.33 -40.26 -1.96
CA HIS A 50 9.98 -40.97 -3.20
C HIS A 50 8.47 -40.88 -3.49
N PHE A 51 8.13 -40.61 -4.75
CA PHE A 51 6.75 -40.41 -5.24
C PHE A 51 5.98 -39.23 -4.62
N LYS A 52 6.64 -38.30 -3.91
CA LYS A 52 6.05 -37.01 -3.52
C LYS A 52 6.53 -35.89 -4.45
N PHE A 53 5.58 -35.05 -4.85
CA PHE A 53 5.81 -33.90 -5.74
C PHE A 53 5.40 -32.58 -5.10
N THR A 54 5.16 -32.57 -3.79
CA THR A 54 4.77 -31.37 -3.05
C THR A 54 5.76 -31.15 -1.93
N GLY A 55 6.34 -29.96 -1.89
CA GLY A 55 7.23 -29.51 -0.82
C GLY A 55 6.74 -28.21 -0.22
N ARG A 56 7.02 -28.00 1.06
CA ARG A 56 6.60 -26.79 1.77
C ARG A 56 7.64 -25.70 1.64
N PHE A 57 7.23 -24.55 1.10
CA PHE A 57 7.91 -23.28 1.35
C PHE A 57 7.40 -22.68 2.65
N GLN A 58 8.28 -22.12 3.46
CA GLN A 58 7.90 -21.40 4.68
C GLN A 58 8.86 -20.26 4.97
N PHE A 59 8.34 -19.23 5.65
CA PHE A 59 9.18 -18.28 6.36
C PHE A 59 8.87 -18.30 7.85
N THR A 60 9.89 -18.05 8.67
CA THR A 60 9.80 -17.93 10.11
C THR A 60 10.52 -16.67 10.56
N VAL A 61 9.80 -15.78 11.24
CA VAL A 61 10.39 -14.64 11.94
C VAL A 61 10.78 -15.08 13.33
N LYS A 62 12.04 -14.85 13.72
CA LYS A 62 12.59 -15.20 15.02
C LYS A 62 13.09 -13.97 15.74
N ARG A 63 13.06 -13.98 17.08
CA ARG A 63 13.74 -13.03 17.95
C ARG A 63 14.51 -13.78 19.01
N ASP A 64 15.81 -13.52 19.12
CA ASP A 64 16.70 -14.16 20.10
C ASP A 64 16.61 -15.70 20.10
N GLY A 65 16.38 -16.29 18.92
CA GLY A 65 16.23 -17.72 18.71
C GLY A 65 14.82 -18.28 18.92
N GLN A 66 13.86 -17.49 19.39
CA GLN A 66 12.45 -17.89 19.55
C GLN A 66 11.65 -17.57 18.28
N ASP A 67 10.86 -18.54 17.80
CA ASP A 67 9.93 -18.35 16.69
C ASP A 67 8.75 -17.48 17.11
N LEU A 68 8.53 -16.37 16.40
CA LEU A 68 7.44 -15.42 16.66
C LEU A 68 6.27 -15.61 15.71
N ASN A 69 6.54 -15.84 14.42
CA ASN A 69 5.53 -16.04 13.40
C ASN A 69 6.07 -16.97 12.31
N THR A 70 5.25 -17.94 11.90
CA THR A 70 5.57 -18.84 10.78
C THR A 70 4.42 -18.85 9.81
N GLN A 71 4.73 -18.66 8.53
CA GLN A 71 3.76 -18.74 7.43
C GLN A 71 4.31 -19.68 6.37
N TRP A 72 3.44 -20.36 5.65
CA TRP A 72 3.85 -21.42 4.73
C TRP A 72 2.88 -21.62 3.59
N VAL A 73 3.36 -22.25 2.52
CA VAL A 73 2.54 -22.76 1.43
C VAL A 73 3.21 -23.98 0.83
N ASP A 74 2.41 -24.98 0.51
CA ASP A 74 2.84 -26.16 -0.20
C ASP A 74 2.92 -25.86 -1.70
N ILE A 75 4.02 -26.24 -2.35
CA ILE A 75 4.29 -25.97 -3.76
C ILE A 75 4.57 -27.30 -4.46
N ASN A 76 3.92 -27.51 -5.60
CA ASN A 76 4.21 -28.66 -6.43
C ASN A 76 5.56 -28.51 -7.15
N SER A 77 6.51 -29.40 -6.88
CA SER A 77 7.87 -29.36 -7.44
C SER A 77 7.95 -29.65 -8.94
N ALA A 78 6.87 -30.09 -9.57
CA ALA A 78 6.79 -30.29 -11.01
C ALA A 78 6.08 -29.13 -11.72
N THR A 79 5.00 -28.61 -11.12
CA THR A 79 4.09 -27.66 -11.77
C THR A 79 4.09 -26.26 -11.16
N GLY A 80 4.78 -26.02 -10.04
CA GLY A 80 4.71 -24.74 -9.32
C GLY A 80 3.37 -24.45 -8.65
N LYS A 81 2.35 -25.28 -8.89
CA LYS A 81 1.01 -25.02 -8.38
C LYS A 81 1.01 -25.01 -6.85
N LEU A 82 0.38 -23.99 -6.27
CA LEU A 82 0.17 -23.89 -4.83
C LEU A 82 -0.85 -24.95 -4.36
N GLY A 83 -0.57 -25.52 -3.19
CA GLY A 83 -1.39 -26.50 -2.46
C GLY A 83 -2.09 -25.85 -1.27
N ASP A 84 -2.00 -26.48 -0.10
CA ASP A 84 -2.50 -25.86 1.14
C ASP A 84 -1.47 -24.86 1.69
N GLY A 85 -1.93 -23.91 2.51
CA GLY A 85 -1.04 -22.95 3.14
C GLY A 85 -1.76 -21.78 3.79
N THR A 86 -0.97 -20.93 4.42
CA THR A 86 -1.38 -19.63 4.96
C THR A 86 -1.06 -18.47 4.02
N LEU A 87 -0.36 -18.74 2.90
CA LEU A 87 0.05 -17.75 1.90
C LEU A 87 -0.69 -17.90 0.55
N MET A 88 -1.95 -18.36 0.57
CA MET A 88 -2.68 -18.69 -0.66
C MET A 88 -3.33 -17.49 -1.34
N THR A 89 -3.74 -16.50 -0.56
CA THR A 89 -4.46 -15.33 -1.08
C THR A 89 -3.99 -14.08 -0.39
N MET A 90 -4.12 -12.94 -1.06
CA MET A 90 -3.81 -11.63 -0.50
C MET A 90 -4.52 -11.37 0.83
N ASP A 91 -5.80 -11.78 0.95
CA ASP A 91 -6.62 -11.59 2.16
C ASP A 91 -6.09 -12.36 3.38
N GLN A 92 -5.27 -13.40 3.18
CA GLN A 92 -4.62 -14.16 4.25
C GLN A 92 -3.28 -13.57 4.70
N THR A 93 -2.77 -12.56 3.99
CA THR A 93 -1.44 -11.99 4.24
C THR A 93 -1.48 -10.71 5.08
N THR A 94 -2.52 -10.50 5.90
CA THR A 94 -2.60 -9.36 6.81
C THR A 94 -1.40 -9.31 7.76
N SER A 95 -0.92 -8.11 8.05
CA SER A 95 0.27 -7.89 8.88
C SER A 95 0.03 -8.36 10.32
N VAL A 96 1.07 -8.93 10.93
CA VAL A 96 1.02 -9.53 12.28
C VAL A 96 1.69 -8.60 13.28
N PHE A 97 0.99 -8.33 14.38
CA PHE A 97 1.49 -7.56 15.52
C PHE A 97 1.81 -8.53 16.65
N VAL A 98 3.08 -8.60 17.05
CA VAL A 98 3.56 -9.52 18.07
C VAL A 98 4.62 -8.83 18.91
N GLU A 99 4.47 -8.88 20.24
CA GLU A 99 5.32 -8.11 21.17
C GLU A 99 5.32 -6.60 20.80
N ASP A 100 6.50 -6.00 20.63
CA ASP A 100 6.70 -4.64 20.13
C ASP A 100 7.01 -4.58 18.62
N LEU A 101 6.77 -5.68 17.88
CA LEU A 101 7.09 -5.82 16.47
C LEU A 101 5.86 -5.79 15.56
N VAL A 102 6.10 -5.43 14.31
CA VAL A 102 5.17 -5.58 13.20
C VAL A 102 5.85 -6.37 12.10
N ILE A 103 5.18 -7.45 11.68
CA ILE A 103 5.62 -8.32 10.59
C ILE A 103 4.65 -8.10 9.42
N CYS A 104 5.11 -7.38 8.40
CA CYS A 104 4.35 -7.20 7.16
C CYS A 104 4.89 -8.18 6.12
N TYR A 105 4.02 -8.88 5.42
CA TYR A 105 4.43 -9.84 4.40
C TYR A 105 3.37 -9.98 3.31
N GLY A 106 3.76 -10.54 2.17
CA GLY A 106 2.84 -10.88 1.08
C GLY A 106 3.44 -11.93 0.16
N PHE A 107 2.57 -12.61 -0.58
CA PHE A 107 2.95 -13.72 -1.46
C PHE A 107 2.28 -13.58 -2.83
N TYR A 108 3.08 -13.52 -3.89
CA TYR A 108 2.62 -13.50 -5.28
C TYR A 108 2.71 -14.90 -5.89
N ASP A 109 1.59 -15.39 -6.38
CA ASP A 109 1.46 -16.69 -7.03
C ASP A 109 1.78 -16.55 -8.52
N ALA A 110 3.03 -16.86 -8.89
CA ALA A 110 3.45 -16.73 -10.26
C ALA A 110 2.92 -17.86 -11.15
N GLY A 111 2.23 -17.46 -12.21
CA GLY A 111 1.97 -18.31 -13.36
C GLY A 111 3.22 -18.51 -14.24
N PRO A 112 3.04 -18.86 -15.53
CA PRO A 112 4.16 -19.15 -16.44
C PRO A 112 4.96 -17.91 -16.91
N GLY A 113 4.71 -16.73 -16.31
CA GLY A 113 5.32 -15.45 -16.65
C GLY A 113 4.88 -14.88 -18.00
N VAL A 114 3.57 -14.92 -18.27
CA VAL A 114 2.95 -14.29 -19.45
C VAL A 114 3.02 -12.77 -19.31
N ALA A 115 3.13 -12.06 -20.43
CA ALA A 115 3.17 -10.59 -20.49
C ALA A 115 4.30 -9.94 -19.67
N GLY A 116 5.39 -10.68 -19.40
CA GLY A 116 6.53 -10.19 -18.64
C GLY A 116 6.36 -10.28 -17.12
N LEU A 117 5.22 -10.80 -16.62
CA LEU A 117 5.03 -11.07 -15.20
C LEU A 117 6.11 -12.04 -14.68
N PRO A 118 6.43 -11.98 -13.38
CA PRO A 118 7.39 -12.90 -12.77
C PRO A 118 7.02 -14.34 -13.09
N LYS A 119 8.03 -15.12 -13.48
CA LYS A 119 7.88 -16.57 -13.63
C LYS A 119 7.89 -17.27 -12.29
N GLN A 120 8.57 -16.69 -11.30
CA GLN A 120 8.77 -17.22 -9.95
C GLN A 120 7.83 -16.60 -8.94
N HIS A 121 7.37 -17.39 -7.98
CA HIS A 121 6.58 -16.85 -6.86
C HIS A 121 7.43 -15.84 -6.12
N LEU A 122 6.79 -14.81 -5.57
CA LEU A 122 7.50 -13.80 -4.78
C LEU A 122 6.97 -13.86 -3.36
N CYS A 123 7.87 -13.85 -2.39
CA CYS A 123 7.53 -13.71 -0.97
C CYS A 123 8.29 -12.51 -0.44
N TYR A 124 7.62 -11.56 0.20
CA TYR A 124 8.30 -10.48 0.90
C TYR A 124 7.94 -10.49 2.37
N VAL A 125 8.91 -10.18 3.22
CA VAL A 125 8.75 -10.12 4.68
C VAL A 125 9.54 -8.92 5.21
N THR A 126 8.86 -8.00 5.89
CA THR A 126 9.49 -6.87 6.58
C THR A 126 9.20 -6.95 8.07
N VAL A 127 10.22 -6.73 8.91
CA VAL A 127 10.11 -6.74 10.37
C VAL A 127 10.56 -5.39 10.91
N THR A 128 9.65 -4.64 11.52
CA THR A 128 9.93 -3.35 12.17
C THR A 128 9.37 -3.35 13.59
N ARG A 129 9.64 -2.28 14.35
CA ARG A 129 8.89 -2.03 15.59
C ARG A 129 7.44 -1.68 15.25
N ASN A 130 6.56 -1.74 16.23
CA ASN A 130 5.28 -1.05 16.19
C ASN A 130 5.54 0.46 16.21
N LEU A 131 5.10 1.14 15.15
CA LEU A 131 5.35 2.55 14.87
C LEU A 131 4.11 3.42 15.14
N GLU A 132 3.15 2.92 15.92
CA GLU A 132 1.96 3.68 16.32
C GLU A 132 2.28 4.99 17.08
N ASN A 133 3.48 5.13 17.65
CA ASN A 133 3.92 6.33 18.37
C ASN A 133 5.21 6.94 17.82
N TRP A 134 5.55 6.71 16.55
CA TRP A 134 6.88 7.08 16.05
C TRP A 134 7.14 8.59 16.13
N MET A 135 6.13 9.47 15.97
CA MET A 135 6.36 10.91 16.08
C MET A 135 6.62 11.33 17.52
N ARG A 136 6.01 10.68 18.53
CA ARG A 136 6.44 10.85 19.93
C ARG A 136 7.90 10.46 20.10
N ASP A 137 8.24 9.26 19.64
CA ASP A 137 9.53 8.64 19.96
C ASP A 137 10.69 9.33 19.22
N VAL A 138 10.42 9.86 18.01
CA VAL A 138 11.41 10.49 17.14
C VAL A 138 11.38 12.02 17.21
N LEU A 139 10.20 12.61 17.40
CA LEU A 139 9.98 14.06 17.36
C LEU A 139 9.49 14.60 18.71
N SER A 140 9.98 14.07 19.84
CA SER A 140 9.42 14.28 21.18
C SER A 140 9.22 15.77 21.53
N GLN A 141 8.08 16.09 22.16
CA GLN A 141 7.67 17.48 22.46
C GLN A 141 8.70 18.29 23.28
N GLY A 142 9.44 17.61 24.17
CA GLY A 142 10.45 18.23 25.04
C GLY A 142 11.79 18.53 24.36
N GLN A 143 12.01 18.07 23.13
CA GLN A 143 13.29 18.21 22.43
C GLN A 143 13.27 19.36 21.41
N ASP A 144 14.44 19.90 21.07
CA ASP A 144 14.60 20.98 20.08
C ASP A 144 14.07 20.59 18.69
N ILE A 145 14.08 19.30 18.37
CA ILE A 145 13.54 18.80 17.09
C ILE A 145 12.05 19.16 16.90
N SER A 146 11.27 19.24 17.99
CA SER A 146 9.85 19.63 17.92
C SER A 146 9.65 21.11 17.59
N THR A 147 10.68 21.97 17.74
CA THR A 147 10.61 23.39 17.36
C THR A 147 10.76 23.61 15.86
N LYS A 148 11.18 22.57 15.12
CA LYS A 148 11.28 22.64 13.67
C LYS A 148 9.88 22.72 13.06
N LYS A 149 9.78 23.44 11.94
CA LYS A 149 8.53 23.57 11.19
C LYS A 149 8.04 22.21 10.70
N PHE A 150 6.73 22.01 10.75
CA PHE A 150 6.11 20.76 10.33
C PHE A 150 6.28 20.51 8.82
N ASN A 151 6.38 21.55 8.00
CA ASN A 151 6.71 21.40 6.58
C ASN A 151 8.07 20.75 6.30
N ARG A 152 8.89 20.47 7.32
CA ARG A 152 10.15 19.72 7.18
C ARG A 152 10.00 18.23 7.49
N VAL A 153 8.82 17.75 7.87
CA VAL A 153 8.62 16.32 8.14
C VAL A 153 8.57 15.51 6.84
N VAL A 154 8.96 14.24 6.96
CA VAL A 154 8.75 13.22 5.93
C VAL A 154 7.72 12.24 6.49
N LEU A 155 6.62 12.04 5.77
CA LEU A 155 5.49 11.21 6.21
C LEU A 155 5.41 9.92 5.38
N PRO A 156 5.36 8.75 6.02
CA PRO A 156 4.99 7.53 5.33
C PRO A 156 3.48 7.49 5.06
N ALA A 157 3.09 6.90 3.94
CA ALA A 157 1.72 6.87 3.46
C ALA A 157 1.38 5.60 2.68
N ALA A 158 0.12 5.18 2.82
CA ALA A 158 -0.48 4.12 2.02
C ALA A 158 -1.17 4.70 0.79
N HIS A 159 -0.83 4.20 -0.40
CA HIS A 159 -1.48 4.55 -1.66
C HIS A 159 -2.92 4.04 -1.68
N ASP A 160 -3.87 4.89 -2.08
CA ASP A 160 -5.28 4.55 -2.21
C ASP A 160 -5.84 3.78 -1.00
N ILE A 161 -5.62 4.31 0.22
CA ILE A 161 -5.97 3.69 1.51
C ILE A 161 -7.39 3.12 1.58
N GLY A 162 -8.34 3.70 0.84
CA GLY A 162 -9.71 3.23 0.81
C GLY A 162 -9.92 1.91 0.07
N MET A 163 -8.93 1.41 -0.68
CA MET A 163 -8.99 0.13 -1.39
C MET A 163 -8.27 -0.97 -0.62
N ASN A 164 -8.67 -1.18 0.63
CA ASN A 164 -8.02 -2.11 1.55
C ASN A 164 -8.79 -3.42 1.81
N ASN A 165 -9.96 -3.59 1.19
CA ASN A 165 -10.72 -4.83 1.20
C ASN A 165 -11.74 -4.87 0.04
N MET A 166 -12.32 -6.06 -0.17
CA MET A 166 -13.32 -6.29 -1.22
C MET A 166 -14.77 -6.08 -0.77
N ALA A 167 -15.05 -5.68 0.47
CA ALA A 167 -16.42 -5.66 1.00
C ALA A 167 -17.33 -4.68 0.23
N THR A 168 -16.93 -3.40 0.12
CA THR A 168 -17.72 -2.40 -0.62
C THR A 168 -17.82 -2.73 -2.11
N PRO A 169 -16.72 -3.08 -2.82
CA PRO A 169 -16.84 -3.47 -4.23
C PRO A 169 -17.71 -4.72 -4.46
N MET A 170 -17.68 -5.70 -3.56
CA MET A 170 -18.53 -6.89 -3.69
C MET A 170 -20.01 -6.57 -3.48
N ALA A 171 -20.34 -5.76 -2.46
CA ALA A 171 -21.70 -5.29 -2.23
C ALA A 171 -22.23 -4.49 -3.44
N LEU A 172 -21.38 -3.69 -4.08
CA LEU A 172 -21.71 -2.97 -5.31
C LEU A 172 -22.08 -3.92 -6.47
N LEU A 173 -21.37 -5.04 -6.60
CA LEU A 173 -21.55 -6.00 -7.70
C LEU A 173 -22.71 -6.98 -7.50
N GLU A 174 -23.19 -7.17 -6.27
CA GLU A 174 -24.20 -8.19 -5.91
C GLU A 174 -25.45 -8.14 -6.82
N HIS A 175 -25.97 -6.93 -7.01
CA HIS A 175 -27.18 -6.65 -7.79
C HIS A 175 -26.91 -5.95 -9.12
N ALA A 176 -25.65 -5.66 -9.46
CA ALA A 176 -25.30 -5.04 -10.73
C ALA A 176 -25.53 -6.02 -11.90
N GLY A 177 -26.30 -5.57 -12.90
CA GLY A 177 -26.45 -6.29 -14.16
C GLY A 177 -25.20 -6.17 -15.04
N THR A 178 -24.94 -7.15 -15.91
CA THR A 178 -23.76 -7.18 -16.79
C THR A 178 -23.57 -5.89 -17.60
N GLY A 179 -24.66 -5.27 -18.09
CA GLY A 179 -24.58 -4.01 -18.84
C GLY A 179 -24.02 -2.86 -18.01
N VAL A 180 -24.45 -2.74 -16.74
CA VAL A 180 -23.95 -1.71 -15.81
C VAL A 180 -22.49 -1.98 -15.45
N ILE A 181 -22.11 -3.25 -15.24
CA ILE A 181 -20.72 -3.65 -15.00
C ILE A 181 -19.84 -3.27 -16.20
N LYS A 182 -20.25 -3.60 -17.42
CA LYS A 182 -19.52 -3.23 -18.65
C LYS A 182 -19.38 -1.73 -18.82
N GLU A 183 -20.47 -0.98 -18.61
CA GLU A 183 -20.46 0.47 -18.75
C GLU A 183 -19.53 1.12 -17.72
N VAL A 184 -19.63 0.71 -16.46
CA VAL A 184 -18.95 1.39 -15.36
C VAL A 184 -17.53 0.90 -15.16
N LEU A 185 -17.27 -0.42 -15.16
CA LEU A 185 -15.89 -0.91 -15.06
C LEU A 185 -15.13 -0.71 -16.38
N GLY A 186 -15.78 -0.98 -17.52
CA GLY A 186 -15.12 -0.92 -18.83
C GLY A 186 -14.67 0.48 -19.24
N ARG A 187 -15.44 1.52 -18.89
CA ARG A 187 -15.10 2.91 -19.25
C ARG A 187 -14.19 3.61 -18.24
N ASN A 188 -14.19 3.17 -16.99
CA ASN A 188 -13.49 3.88 -15.91
C ASN A 188 -12.21 3.18 -15.45
N LEU A 189 -11.91 1.97 -15.94
CA LEU A 189 -10.65 1.29 -15.69
C LEU A 189 -9.87 1.08 -17.00
N PRO A 190 -8.54 1.30 -17.00
CA PRO A 190 -7.68 1.04 -18.15
C PRO A 190 -7.84 -0.39 -18.67
N HIS A 191 -8.04 -0.53 -19.99
CA HIS A 191 -8.08 -1.81 -20.71
C HIS A 191 -9.15 -2.85 -20.27
N VAL A 192 -10.01 -2.53 -19.31
CA VAL A 192 -11.06 -3.45 -18.84
C VAL A 192 -12.12 -3.70 -19.91
N LEU A 193 -12.48 -2.69 -20.71
CA LEU A 193 -13.44 -2.87 -21.79
C LEU A 193 -13.00 -3.94 -22.81
N ASP A 194 -11.70 -4.00 -23.12
CA ASP A 194 -11.14 -5.00 -24.04
C ASP A 194 -11.30 -6.43 -23.50
N ILE A 195 -11.17 -6.60 -22.17
CA ILE A 195 -11.34 -7.89 -21.49
C ILE A 195 -12.81 -8.28 -21.49
N LEU A 196 -13.69 -7.35 -21.10
CA LEU A 196 -15.13 -7.58 -21.04
C LEU A 196 -15.75 -7.86 -22.42
N ASN A 197 -15.15 -7.34 -23.49
CA ASN A 197 -15.58 -7.62 -24.87
C ASN A 197 -15.13 -9.00 -25.38
N LYS A 198 -14.13 -9.64 -24.75
CA LYS A 198 -13.64 -10.98 -25.12
C LYS A 198 -14.44 -12.12 -24.46
N VAL A 199 -15.30 -11.81 -23.50
CA VAL A 199 -16.06 -12.81 -22.74
C VAL A 199 -17.57 -12.64 -22.95
N GLY A 200 -18.30 -13.76 -22.90
CA GLY A 200 -19.77 -13.72 -22.96
C GLY A 200 -20.39 -13.02 -21.74
N ASP A 201 -21.61 -12.51 -21.86
CA ASP A 201 -22.26 -11.71 -20.82
C ASP A 201 -22.42 -12.43 -19.46
N GLY A 202 -22.61 -13.75 -19.47
CA GLY A 202 -22.66 -14.56 -18.25
C GLY A 202 -21.30 -14.70 -17.55
N ALA A 203 -20.19 -14.59 -18.29
CA ALA A 203 -18.84 -14.66 -17.74
C ALA A 203 -18.41 -13.33 -17.10
N VAL A 204 -18.93 -12.19 -17.57
CA VAL A 204 -18.62 -10.85 -17.03
C VAL A 204 -18.91 -10.74 -15.54
N LYS A 205 -20.10 -11.18 -15.09
CA LYS A 205 -20.45 -11.12 -13.66
C LYS A 205 -19.53 -11.98 -12.81
N ARG A 206 -19.02 -13.08 -13.36
CA ARG A 206 -18.11 -14.00 -12.68
C ARG A 206 -16.70 -13.43 -12.54
N ILE A 207 -16.19 -12.73 -13.57
CA ILE A 207 -14.83 -12.17 -13.56
C ILE A 207 -14.74 -10.75 -12.97
N ALA A 208 -15.86 -10.06 -12.76
CA ALA A 208 -15.86 -8.69 -12.23
C ALA A 208 -15.19 -8.56 -10.85
N PRO A 209 -15.47 -9.43 -9.85
CA PRO A 209 -14.73 -9.42 -8.58
C PRO A 209 -13.22 -9.54 -8.76
N ASP A 210 -12.81 -10.35 -9.72
CA ASP A 210 -11.43 -10.69 -9.99
C ASP A 210 -10.68 -9.53 -10.69
N ILE A 211 -11.36 -8.85 -11.62
CA ILE A 211 -10.90 -7.58 -12.20
C ILE A 211 -10.68 -6.55 -11.09
N ILE A 212 -11.64 -6.39 -10.17
CA ILE A 212 -11.51 -5.42 -9.08
C ILE A 212 -10.35 -5.79 -8.16
N ARG A 213 -10.23 -7.05 -7.75
CA ARG A 213 -9.15 -7.52 -6.88
C ARG A 213 -7.77 -7.30 -7.50
N ALA A 214 -7.64 -7.57 -8.81
CA ALA A 214 -6.38 -7.40 -9.53
C ALA A 214 -6.02 -5.93 -9.79
N LEU A 215 -7.02 -5.07 -10.01
CA LEU A 215 -6.77 -3.71 -10.53
C LEU A 215 -6.92 -2.60 -9.51
N ALA A 216 -7.78 -2.78 -8.51
CA ALA A 216 -8.21 -1.70 -7.65
C ALA A 216 -7.77 -1.88 -6.19
N ILE A 217 -7.55 -3.11 -5.72
CA ILE A 217 -7.09 -3.35 -4.34
C ILE A 217 -5.59 -3.05 -4.23
N THR A 218 -5.27 -2.00 -3.47
CA THR A 218 -3.91 -1.48 -3.28
C THR A 218 -3.40 -1.74 -1.87
N GLN A 219 -4.28 -2.07 -0.93
CA GLN A 219 -3.93 -2.36 0.46
C GLN A 219 -4.57 -3.68 0.89
N LYS A 220 -3.94 -4.34 1.86
CA LYS A 220 -4.44 -5.59 2.48
C LYS A 220 -4.72 -5.45 3.98
N ASP A 221 -4.23 -4.37 4.57
CA ASP A 221 -4.29 -4.13 6.00
C ASP A 221 -5.41 -3.13 6.33
N SER A 222 -5.99 -3.28 7.52
CA SER A 222 -6.96 -2.31 8.04
C SER A 222 -6.31 -0.93 8.23
N LEU A 223 -7.11 0.14 8.25
CA LEU A 223 -6.59 1.48 8.55
C LEU A 223 -5.95 1.56 9.94
N GLU A 224 -6.51 0.88 10.95
CA GLU A 224 -5.91 0.77 12.28
C GLU A 224 -4.52 0.12 12.21
N SER A 225 -4.38 -0.97 11.45
CA SER A 225 -3.10 -1.64 11.23
C SER A 225 -2.11 -0.73 10.50
N ILE A 226 -2.53 -0.02 9.46
CA ILE A 226 -1.69 0.90 8.67
C ILE A 226 -1.18 2.09 9.52
N LEU A 227 -2.00 2.60 10.44
CA LEU A 227 -1.58 3.61 11.42
C LEU A 227 -0.51 3.04 12.38
N LYS A 228 -0.66 1.79 12.83
CA LYS A 228 0.35 1.11 13.68
C LYS A 228 1.63 0.73 12.94
N ILE A 229 1.54 0.43 11.63
CA ILE A 229 2.70 0.26 10.76
C ILE A 229 3.44 1.59 10.59
N GLY A 230 2.75 2.73 10.69
CA GLY A 230 3.38 4.04 10.85
C GLY A 230 2.86 5.15 9.95
N ALA A 231 1.88 4.89 9.07
CA ALA A 231 1.39 5.89 8.12
C ALA A 231 0.81 7.13 8.83
N ARG A 232 1.12 8.33 8.32
CA ARG A 232 0.65 9.61 8.87
C ARG A 232 0.15 10.59 7.80
N TYR A 233 0.14 10.17 6.53
CA TYR A 233 -0.45 10.92 5.44
C TYR A 233 -1.39 10.00 4.65
N PHE A 234 -2.57 10.53 4.30
CA PHE A 234 -3.59 9.80 3.55
C PHE A 234 -4.15 10.69 2.44
N GLU A 235 -4.09 10.18 1.20
CA GLU A 235 -4.90 10.74 0.12
C GLU A 235 -6.25 10.06 0.10
N PHE A 236 -7.32 10.85 0.09
CA PHE A 236 -8.66 10.33 0.02
C PHE A 236 -9.42 10.99 -1.12
N ARG A 237 -10.17 10.18 -1.87
CA ARG A 237 -10.99 10.62 -3.00
C ARG A 237 -12.48 10.46 -2.67
N PRO A 238 -13.05 11.29 -1.80
CA PRO A 238 -14.42 11.10 -1.34
C PRO A 238 -15.41 11.44 -2.46
N ALA A 239 -16.25 10.49 -2.85
CA ALA A 239 -17.38 10.72 -3.74
C ALA A 239 -18.47 9.66 -3.49
N LYS A 240 -19.69 9.97 -3.91
CA LYS A 240 -20.78 8.99 -3.98
C LYS A 240 -20.51 7.97 -5.09
N CYS A 241 -21.11 6.79 -4.96
CA CYS A 241 -21.05 5.77 -5.99
C CYS A 241 -21.56 6.32 -7.33
N HIS A 242 -21.02 5.78 -8.42
CA HIS A 242 -21.44 6.10 -9.78
C HIS A 242 -22.97 5.98 -9.91
N ARG A 243 -23.65 6.98 -10.48
CA ARG A 243 -25.13 7.05 -10.45
C ARG A 243 -25.83 5.84 -11.06
N GLN A 244 -25.24 5.19 -12.06
CA GLN A 244 -25.80 3.93 -12.62
C GLN A 244 -25.69 2.75 -11.65
N LEU A 245 -24.59 2.66 -10.88
CA LEU A 245 -24.43 1.62 -9.88
C LEU A 245 -25.30 1.89 -8.65
N GLN A 246 -25.40 3.16 -8.22
CA GLN A 246 -26.20 3.53 -7.05
C GLN A 246 -27.69 3.15 -7.20
N LYS A 247 -28.24 3.13 -8.43
CA LYS A 247 -29.62 2.72 -8.70
C LYS A 247 -29.91 1.26 -8.36
N VAL A 248 -28.88 0.42 -8.38
CA VAL A 248 -29.00 -1.04 -8.18
C VAL A 248 -28.20 -1.52 -6.97
N SER A 249 -27.40 -0.67 -6.34
CA SER A 249 -26.53 -1.05 -5.24
C SER A 249 -27.28 -1.05 -3.90
N PRO A 250 -26.98 -2.03 -3.01
CA PRO A 250 -27.46 -1.99 -1.64
C PRO A 250 -26.68 -0.98 -0.76
N LEU A 251 -25.64 -0.33 -1.30
CA LEU A 251 -24.83 0.63 -0.58
C LEU A 251 -25.60 1.91 -0.27
N GLU A 252 -25.40 2.42 0.94
CA GLU A 252 -25.87 3.74 1.38
C GLU A 252 -25.36 4.83 0.42
N ASP A 253 -26.20 5.81 0.05
CA ASP A 253 -25.84 6.95 -0.80
C ASP A 253 -25.01 8.00 -0.03
N THR A 254 -23.80 7.60 0.40
CA THR A 254 -22.84 8.38 1.19
C THR A 254 -21.48 8.49 0.48
N TRP A 255 -20.50 9.07 1.16
CA TRP A 255 -19.16 9.33 0.61
C TRP A 255 -18.24 8.13 0.82
N TYR A 256 -17.76 7.56 -0.28
CA TYR A 256 -16.77 6.49 -0.32
C TYR A 256 -15.49 6.99 -0.96
N PHE A 257 -14.38 6.34 -0.64
CA PHE A 257 -13.18 6.40 -1.45
C PHE A 257 -13.50 5.93 -2.87
N GLN A 258 -13.00 6.63 -3.89
CA GLN A 258 -13.17 6.24 -5.28
C GLN A 258 -11.81 5.90 -5.91
N HIS A 259 -11.68 4.67 -6.41
CA HIS A 259 -10.65 4.27 -7.36
C HIS A 259 -11.28 4.16 -8.75
N GLY A 260 -11.20 5.23 -9.54
CA GLY A 260 -12.07 5.38 -10.70
C GLY A 260 -13.54 5.40 -10.27
N ALA A 261 -14.34 4.49 -10.82
CA ALA A 261 -15.75 4.33 -10.42
C ALA A 261 -15.97 3.26 -9.34
N ILE A 262 -14.91 2.64 -8.82
CA ILE A 262 -15.02 1.57 -7.82
C ILE A 262 -14.97 2.21 -6.41
N PRO A 263 -16.06 2.06 -5.62
CA PRO A 263 -16.10 2.53 -4.25
C PRO A 263 -15.37 1.59 -3.29
N GLY A 264 -14.59 2.17 -2.40
CA GLY A 264 -13.86 1.49 -1.31
C GLY A 264 -14.43 1.82 0.07
N MET A 265 -13.55 2.13 1.01
CA MET A 265 -13.87 2.55 2.39
C MET A 265 -14.77 3.80 2.44
N LYS A 266 -15.67 3.89 3.43
CA LYS A 266 -16.43 5.13 3.67
C LYS A 266 -15.53 6.24 4.23
N TYR A 267 -15.81 7.48 3.87
CA TYR A 267 -15.08 8.64 4.40
C TYR A 267 -15.29 8.81 5.91
N THR A 268 -16.47 8.44 6.43
CA THR A 268 -16.76 8.40 7.87
C THR A 268 -15.81 7.47 8.60
N ASP A 269 -15.58 6.28 8.04
CA ASP A 269 -14.76 5.23 8.67
C ASP A 269 -13.29 5.67 8.73
N LEU A 270 -12.80 6.33 7.66
CA LEU A 270 -11.48 6.95 7.62
C LEU A 270 -11.33 7.97 8.77
N LEU A 271 -12.22 8.96 8.84
CA LEU A 271 -12.10 10.05 9.81
C LEU A 271 -12.28 9.57 11.24
N GLN A 272 -13.26 8.70 11.51
CA GLN A 272 -13.48 8.16 12.85
C GLN A 272 -12.28 7.35 13.35
N THR A 273 -11.67 6.54 12.48
CA THR A 273 -10.48 5.76 12.84
C THR A 273 -9.28 6.66 13.11
N ILE A 274 -9.03 7.67 12.26
CA ILE A 274 -7.94 8.63 12.46
C ILE A 274 -8.15 9.45 13.74
N VAL A 275 -9.37 9.94 13.98
CA VAL A 275 -9.68 10.73 15.17
C VAL A 275 -9.54 9.89 16.44
N LYS A 276 -10.02 8.64 16.43
CA LYS A 276 -9.80 7.68 17.53
C LYS A 276 -8.31 7.48 17.79
N PHE A 277 -7.53 7.22 16.74
CA PHE A 277 -6.09 7.06 16.84
C PHE A 277 -5.41 8.31 17.44
N LEU A 278 -5.71 9.51 16.95
CA LEU A 278 -5.16 10.75 17.51
C LEU A 278 -5.64 11.04 18.94
N ASP A 279 -6.80 10.53 19.34
CA ASP A 279 -7.26 10.63 20.72
C ASP A 279 -6.45 9.72 21.65
N GLU A 280 -6.04 8.54 21.18
CA GLU A 280 -5.21 7.58 21.93
C GLU A 280 -3.71 7.94 21.88
N HIS A 281 -3.25 8.57 20.81
CA HIS A 281 -1.84 8.89 20.53
C HIS A 281 -1.60 10.41 20.46
N LYS A 282 -1.46 11.04 21.64
CA LYS A 282 -1.51 12.51 21.81
C LYS A 282 -0.40 13.32 21.13
N GLU A 283 0.70 12.69 20.74
CA GLU A 283 1.84 13.33 20.08
C GLU A 283 1.92 13.04 18.57
N GLU A 284 1.01 12.23 18.05
CA GLU A 284 0.96 11.97 16.61
C GLU A 284 0.21 13.10 15.90
N ILE A 285 0.59 13.35 14.64
CA ILE A 285 -0.07 14.28 13.72
C ILE A 285 -0.35 13.52 12.44
N VAL A 286 -1.60 13.57 11.96
CA VAL A 286 -2.03 12.94 10.71
C VAL A 286 -2.49 14.00 9.73
N VAL A 287 -2.08 13.86 8.47
CA VAL A 287 -2.50 14.70 7.34
C VAL A 287 -3.45 13.90 6.46
N VAL A 288 -4.62 14.46 6.15
CA VAL A 288 -5.57 13.91 5.18
C VAL A 288 -5.74 14.91 4.06
N GLN A 289 -5.43 14.49 2.83
CA GLN A 289 -5.65 15.28 1.63
C GLN A 289 -6.86 14.74 0.85
N ASN A 290 -7.91 15.54 0.81
CA ASN A 290 -9.07 15.30 -0.05
C ASN A 290 -8.79 15.81 -1.47
N ARG A 291 -8.98 14.93 -2.45
CA ARG A 291 -8.73 15.22 -3.88
C ARG A 291 -9.65 14.41 -4.79
N TRP A 292 -9.71 14.73 -6.08
CA TRP A 292 -10.68 14.12 -7.01
C TRP A 292 -10.12 13.80 -8.41
N ASP A 293 -8.80 13.77 -8.57
CA ASP A 293 -8.18 13.15 -9.74
C ASP A 293 -8.66 11.71 -9.91
N GLY A 294 -8.93 11.31 -11.15
CA GLY A 294 -9.43 9.97 -11.48
C GLY A 294 -10.90 9.71 -11.11
N VAL A 295 -11.56 10.58 -10.35
CA VAL A 295 -12.98 10.40 -9.97
C VAL A 295 -13.90 10.80 -11.13
N PRO A 296 -14.70 9.87 -11.70
CA PRO A 296 -15.61 10.15 -12.80
C PRO A 296 -16.63 11.24 -12.46
N GLY A 297 -17.08 12.00 -13.46
CA GLY A 297 -18.09 13.05 -13.26
C GLY A 297 -19.43 12.52 -12.77
N ASP A 298 -19.76 11.27 -13.11
CA ASP A 298 -20.96 10.55 -12.66
C ASP A 298 -20.87 10.02 -11.21
N CYS A 299 -19.73 10.21 -10.55
CA CYS A 299 -19.55 10.01 -9.11
C CYS A 299 -19.65 11.38 -8.42
N PRO A 300 -20.80 11.73 -7.81
CA PRO A 300 -21.00 13.04 -7.21
C PRO A 300 -19.96 13.34 -6.13
N ARG A 301 -19.35 14.51 -6.23
CA ARG A 301 -18.33 14.99 -5.30
C ARG A 301 -19.00 15.77 -4.15
N PRO A 302 -18.49 15.66 -2.92
CA PRO A 302 -18.99 16.44 -1.80
C PRO A 302 -18.61 17.92 -1.93
N SER A 303 -19.45 18.79 -1.39
CA SER A 303 -19.11 20.18 -1.14
C SER A 303 -18.16 20.33 0.05
N GLY A 304 -17.61 21.52 0.25
CA GLY A 304 -16.79 21.81 1.45
C GLY A 304 -17.60 21.66 2.75
N ASP A 305 -18.89 21.98 2.72
CA ASP A 305 -19.78 21.84 3.87
C ASP A 305 -20.06 20.35 4.17
N ASP A 306 -20.27 19.54 3.14
CA ASP A 306 -20.46 18.08 3.30
C ASP A 306 -19.27 17.44 4.01
N LEU A 307 -18.04 17.73 3.54
CA LEU A 307 -16.82 17.23 4.16
C LEU A 307 -16.64 17.74 5.59
N SER A 308 -16.95 19.02 5.81
CA SER A 308 -16.83 19.66 7.13
C SER A 308 -17.82 19.08 8.15
N ASN A 309 -19.03 18.72 7.72
CA ASN A 309 -20.03 18.11 8.60
C ASN A 309 -19.60 16.72 9.05
N VAL A 310 -19.13 15.87 8.14
CA VAL A 310 -18.61 14.53 8.50
C VAL A 310 -17.42 14.64 9.47
N LEU A 311 -16.54 15.62 9.26
CA LEU A 311 -15.41 15.87 10.15
C LEU A 311 -15.85 16.36 11.54
N LYS A 312 -16.82 17.28 11.62
CA LYS A 312 -17.36 17.75 12.90
C LYS A 312 -17.97 16.61 13.71
N ASP A 313 -18.70 15.73 13.04
CA ASP A 313 -19.30 14.54 13.68
C ASP A 313 -18.21 13.60 14.21
N ALA A 314 -17.15 13.35 13.43
CA ALA A 314 -16.02 12.54 13.87
C ALA A 314 -15.28 13.15 15.08
N LEU A 315 -15.22 14.48 15.18
CA LEU A 315 -14.55 15.21 16.27
C LEU A 315 -15.42 15.42 17.51
N GLN A 316 -16.70 15.01 17.50
CA GLN A 316 -17.61 15.28 18.59
C GLN A 316 -17.08 14.72 19.93
N GLY A 317 -16.96 15.59 20.94
CA GLY A 317 -16.46 15.22 22.26
C GLY A 317 -14.96 14.96 22.34
N LYS A 318 -14.19 15.29 21.28
CA LYS A 318 -12.74 15.10 21.24
C LYS A 318 -11.98 16.39 21.51
N ASP A 319 -10.85 16.25 22.20
CA ASP A 319 -9.92 17.36 22.45
C ASP A 319 -8.90 17.46 21.30
N LEU A 320 -9.44 17.75 20.11
CA LEU A 320 -8.71 17.82 18.84
C LEU A 320 -9.19 19.03 18.06
N GLN A 321 -8.23 19.76 17.49
CA GLN A 321 -8.48 20.87 16.58
C GLN A 321 -8.02 20.48 15.17
N VAL A 322 -8.65 21.09 14.17
CA VAL A 322 -8.31 20.87 12.76
C VAL A 322 -7.22 21.86 12.36
N GLY A 323 -6.12 21.34 11.84
CA GLY A 323 -5.08 22.12 11.17
C GLY A 323 -5.39 22.32 9.69
N THR A 324 -4.88 23.42 9.16
CA THR A 324 -4.99 23.82 7.75
C THR A 324 -3.67 23.68 7.00
N GLN A 325 -3.65 23.97 5.70
CA GLN A 325 -2.40 24.08 4.94
C GLN A 325 -1.47 25.15 5.54
N ASP A 326 -1.99 26.29 5.97
CA ASP A 326 -1.17 27.36 6.56
C ASP A 326 -0.54 26.91 7.88
N ASP A 327 -1.27 26.14 8.68
CA ASP A 327 -0.72 25.52 9.89
C ASP A 327 0.39 24.53 9.54
N MET A 328 0.16 23.65 8.56
CA MET A 328 1.15 22.67 8.08
C MET A 328 2.44 23.34 7.59
N MET A 329 2.31 24.46 6.88
CA MET A 329 3.43 25.16 6.25
C MET A 329 4.14 26.14 7.22
N GLY A 330 3.41 26.71 8.16
CA GLY A 330 3.89 27.80 9.00
C GLY A 330 4.36 27.38 10.39
N LYS A 331 3.72 26.38 11.00
CA LYS A 331 3.89 26.07 12.43
C LYS A 331 4.96 25.03 12.71
N SER A 332 5.52 25.10 13.91
CA SER A 332 6.36 24.02 14.43
C SER A 332 5.54 22.80 14.81
N ILE A 333 6.19 21.63 14.86
CA ILE A 333 5.58 20.40 15.37
C ILE A 333 5.03 20.62 16.79
N ARG A 334 5.80 21.34 17.62
CA ARG A 334 5.43 21.70 18.99
C ARG A 334 4.16 22.54 19.05
N ASP A 335 4.07 23.58 18.22
CA ASP A 335 2.91 24.48 18.20
C ASP A 335 1.65 23.75 17.74
N LEU A 336 1.74 22.92 16.71
CA LEU A 336 0.61 22.08 16.26
C LEU A 336 0.09 21.19 17.39
N ARG A 337 0.97 20.55 18.16
CA ARG A 337 0.57 19.72 19.31
C ARG A 337 -0.01 20.53 20.45
N ASN A 338 0.60 21.67 20.80
CA ASN A 338 0.12 22.55 21.87
C ASN A 338 -1.26 23.13 21.57
N GLU A 339 -1.51 23.47 20.31
CA GLU A 339 -2.81 23.92 19.82
C GLU A 339 -3.78 22.77 19.52
N LYS A 340 -3.34 21.53 19.73
CA LYS A 340 -4.11 20.30 19.48
C LYS A 340 -4.54 20.13 18.02
N LYS A 341 -3.87 20.83 17.10
CA LYS A 341 -4.01 20.75 15.64
C LYS A 341 -3.28 19.54 15.08
N ARG A 342 -3.77 18.36 15.45
CA ARG A 342 -3.11 17.07 15.19
C ARG A 342 -3.76 16.27 14.05
N ILE A 343 -4.92 16.71 13.58
CA ILE A 343 -5.46 16.31 12.28
C ILE A 343 -5.39 17.51 11.34
N ILE A 344 -4.61 17.39 10.27
CA ILE A 344 -4.50 18.43 9.23
C ILE A 344 -5.34 17.99 8.04
N ILE A 345 -6.35 18.80 7.68
CA ILE A 345 -7.22 18.52 6.55
C ILE A 345 -6.87 19.46 5.40
N LEU A 346 -6.55 18.85 4.27
CA LEU A 346 -6.16 19.52 3.04
C LEU A 346 -7.19 19.21 1.95
N GLN A 347 -7.38 20.15 1.04
CA GLN A 347 -8.29 19.98 -0.09
C GLN A 347 -7.64 20.52 -1.37
N ASN A 348 -7.47 19.65 -2.38
CA ASN A 348 -6.87 19.99 -3.68
C ASN A 348 -5.57 20.82 -3.58
N VAL A 349 -4.73 20.49 -2.60
CA VAL A 349 -3.47 21.19 -2.40
C VAL A 349 -2.54 20.90 -3.57
N ASN A 350 -1.85 21.94 -4.04
CA ASN A 350 -0.84 21.78 -5.08
C ASN A 350 0.27 20.86 -4.58
N GLN A 351 0.62 19.87 -5.38
CA GLN A 351 1.63 18.87 -5.06
C GLN A 351 2.45 18.56 -6.30
N VAL A 352 3.65 18.04 -6.07
CA VAL A 352 4.53 17.55 -7.11
C VAL A 352 4.88 16.10 -6.83
N SER A 353 5.06 15.30 -7.87
CA SER A 353 5.36 13.88 -7.72
C SER A 353 6.31 13.37 -8.80
N ASN A 354 7.03 12.28 -8.51
CA ASN A 354 7.74 11.49 -9.51
C ASN A 354 6.82 10.61 -10.37
N TYR A 355 5.50 10.57 -10.08
CA TYR A 355 4.54 9.78 -10.85
C TYR A 355 4.46 10.21 -12.30
N ASP A 356 4.48 9.23 -13.20
CA ASP A 356 4.32 9.38 -14.64
C ASP A 356 3.69 8.09 -15.16
N ASP A 357 2.56 8.19 -15.86
CA ASP A 357 1.78 7.01 -16.29
C ASP A 357 2.64 5.96 -17.01
N ASN A 358 3.56 6.41 -17.88
CA ASN A 358 4.43 5.52 -18.64
C ASN A 358 5.55 4.96 -17.77
N ALA A 359 6.14 5.76 -16.89
CA ALA A 359 7.22 5.31 -16.02
C ALA A 359 6.72 4.36 -14.93
N ASN A 360 5.52 4.59 -14.39
CA ASN A 360 4.91 3.76 -13.36
C ASN A 360 4.27 2.49 -13.93
N ALA A 361 3.91 2.46 -15.22
CA ALA A 361 3.50 1.23 -15.93
C ALA A 361 4.70 0.30 -16.19
N THR A 362 5.25 -0.27 -15.11
CA THR A 362 6.45 -1.13 -15.13
C THR A 362 6.24 -2.40 -14.31
N LEU A 363 7.01 -3.43 -14.62
CA LEU A 363 7.10 -4.68 -13.85
C LEU A 363 8.40 -4.81 -13.05
N ASN A 364 9.34 -3.88 -13.24
CA ASN A 364 10.69 -4.00 -12.68
C ASN A 364 11.17 -2.75 -11.92
N GLY A 365 10.45 -1.62 -12.01
CA GLY A 365 10.78 -0.38 -11.29
C GLY A 365 11.91 0.48 -11.89
N ASP A 366 12.57 0.08 -12.97
CA ASP A 366 13.76 0.79 -13.49
C ASP A 366 13.42 2.21 -13.98
N SER A 367 12.29 2.36 -14.65
CA SER A 367 11.75 3.65 -15.10
C SER A 367 11.42 4.59 -13.94
N MET A 368 10.90 4.05 -12.84
CA MET A 368 10.60 4.82 -11.62
C MET A 368 11.90 5.27 -10.92
N VAL A 369 12.90 4.40 -10.85
CA VAL A 369 14.25 4.74 -10.39
C VAL A 369 14.85 5.87 -11.22
N SER A 370 14.70 5.83 -12.56
CA SER A 370 15.15 6.92 -13.42
C SER A 370 14.44 8.24 -13.10
N LYS A 371 13.11 8.22 -12.95
CA LYS A 371 12.33 9.42 -12.61
C LYS A 371 12.74 10.03 -11.28
N LEU A 372 12.98 9.21 -10.25
CA LEU A 372 13.47 9.68 -8.95
C LEU A 372 14.86 10.30 -9.06
N ASN A 373 15.77 9.70 -9.83
CA ASN A 373 17.10 10.26 -10.07
C ASN A 373 17.04 11.58 -10.87
N ASP A 374 16.13 11.71 -11.82
CA ASP A 374 15.97 12.95 -12.58
C ASP A 374 15.35 14.06 -11.72
N MET A 375 14.35 13.71 -10.91
CA MET A 375 13.75 14.61 -9.93
C MET A 375 14.77 15.05 -8.86
N SER A 376 15.69 14.18 -8.44
CA SER A 376 16.69 14.52 -7.41
C SER A 376 17.80 15.44 -7.91
N LYS A 377 18.07 15.47 -9.23
CA LYS A 377 18.99 16.44 -9.85
C LYS A 377 18.44 17.86 -9.79
N ASN A 378 17.12 18.02 -9.92
CA ASN A 378 16.43 19.31 -9.84
C ASN A 378 15.21 19.19 -8.90
N PRO A 379 15.42 19.14 -7.57
CA PRO A 379 14.33 18.97 -6.62
C PRO A 379 13.27 20.06 -6.78
N PRO A 380 11.99 19.71 -6.78
CA PRO A 380 10.92 20.68 -7.02
C PRO A 380 10.78 21.66 -5.86
N LYS A 381 10.39 22.89 -6.19
CA LYS A 381 10.28 24.01 -5.22
C LYS A 381 8.92 24.66 -5.29
N GLY A 382 8.47 25.23 -4.18
CA GLY A 382 7.21 26.00 -4.12
C GLY A 382 5.93 25.17 -4.06
N HIS A 383 6.04 23.86 -3.83
CA HIS A 383 4.88 22.98 -3.60
C HIS A 383 4.76 22.68 -2.10
N PRO A 384 3.56 22.79 -1.49
CA PRO A 384 3.34 22.37 -0.11
C PRO A 384 3.69 20.90 0.16
N ILE A 385 3.51 20.04 -0.86
CA ILE A 385 3.72 18.59 -0.76
C ILE A 385 4.58 18.09 -1.93
N THR A 386 5.56 17.26 -1.59
CA THR A 386 6.35 16.46 -2.53
C THR A 386 6.05 14.98 -2.31
N LEU A 387 5.41 14.33 -3.28
CA LEU A 387 5.06 12.90 -3.23
C LEU A 387 6.12 12.05 -3.92
N LEU A 388 6.76 11.18 -3.16
CA LEU A 388 7.65 10.14 -3.63
C LEU A 388 6.85 8.83 -3.70
N GLN A 389 6.33 8.54 -4.88
CA GLN A 389 5.52 7.36 -5.18
C GLN A 389 6.42 6.17 -5.50
N CYS A 390 6.34 5.15 -4.66
CA CYS A 390 7.12 3.91 -4.73
C CYS A 390 6.37 2.77 -5.42
N GLN A 391 5.09 2.97 -5.73
CA GLN A 391 4.23 1.95 -6.29
C GLN A 391 4.20 1.96 -7.83
N ALA A 392 4.25 0.76 -8.42
CA ALA A 392 4.11 0.56 -9.85
C ALA A 392 2.64 0.30 -10.21
N THR A 393 2.22 0.82 -11.35
CA THR A 393 0.89 0.62 -11.92
C THR A 393 0.97 -0.40 -13.04
N ALA A 394 1.36 -1.64 -12.73
CA ALA A 394 1.36 -2.76 -13.68
C ALA A 394 -0.02 -2.99 -14.32
N THR A 395 -1.06 -2.51 -13.64
CA THR A 395 -2.45 -2.40 -14.08
C THR A 395 -2.65 -1.49 -15.29
N ASN A 396 -1.68 -0.68 -15.69
CA ASN A 396 -1.71 0.10 -16.94
C ASN A 396 -1.08 -0.66 -18.12
N ILE A 397 -0.53 -1.86 -17.91
CA ILE A 397 0.03 -2.69 -18.98
C ILE A 397 -1.06 -3.65 -19.46
N ARG A 398 -1.67 -3.35 -20.62
CA ARG A 398 -2.78 -4.12 -21.19
C ARG A 398 -2.61 -5.63 -21.12
N ASP A 399 -1.48 -6.13 -21.60
CA ASP A 399 -1.23 -7.58 -21.69
C ASP A 399 -1.09 -8.22 -20.30
N VAL A 400 -0.59 -7.47 -19.31
CA VAL A 400 -0.52 -7.91 -17.92
C VAL A 400 -1.92 -8.08 -17.34
N ILE A 401 -2.82 -7.12 -17.56
CA ILE A 401 -4.20 -7.26 -17.06
C ILE A 401 -4.90 -8.45 -17.70
N ILE A 402 -4.77 -8.61 -19.02
CA ILE A 402 -5.37 -9.73 -19.75
C ILE A 402 -4.88 -11.05 -19.14
N ALA A 403 -3.56 -11.18 -18.93
CA ALA A 403 -2.98 -12.36 -18.30
C ALA A 403 -3.47 -12.56 -16.85
N SER A 404 -3.49 -11.51 -16.03
CA SER A 404 -3.90 -11.60 -14.62
C SER A 404 -5.38 -11.93 -14.42
N VAL A 405 -6.26 -11.49 -15.32
CA VAL A 405 -7.72 -11.68 -15.17
C VAL A 405 -8.19 -12.96 -15.87
N LEU A 406 -7.63 -13.31 -17.03
CA LEU A 406 -8.12 -14.43 -17.84
C LEU A 406 -7.28 -15.71 -17.70
N ASP A 407 -5.98 -15.59 -17.44
CA ASP A 407 -5.03 -16.71 -17.51
C ASP A 407 -4.43 -17.12 -16.15
N ALA A 408 -4.37 -16.21 -15.18
CA ALA A 408 -3.85 -16.46 -13.84
C ALA A 408 -4.97 -16.83 -12.85
N ASP A 409 -4.67 -17.72 -11.90
CA ASP A 409 -5.51 -17.92 -10.72
C ASP A 409 -5.54 -16.58 -9.97
N VAL A 410 -6.72 -16.00 -9.83
CA VAL A 410 -6.95 -14.59 -9.41
C VAL A 410 -6.71 -14.37 -7.92
N SER A 411 -6.00 -15.32 -7.31
CA SER A 411 -5.48 -15.31 -5.96
C SER A 411 -4.44 -14.22 -5.74
N THR A 412 -3.78 -13.70 -6.79
CA THR A 412 -2.75 -12.65 -6.65
C THR A 412 -2.81 -11.53 -7.71
N SER A 413 -2.65 -10.29 -7.23
CA SER A 413 -2.71 -9.06 -8.04
C SER A 413 -1.38 -8.80 -8.78
N PRO A 414 -1.40 -8.27 -10.03
CA PRO A 414 -0.18 -7.81 -10.71
C PRO A 414 0.55 -6.70 -9.92
N ILE A 415 -0.15 -5.93 -9.08
CA ILE A 415 0.47 -4.94 -8.20
C ILE A 415 1.39 -5.66 -7.20
N LEU A 416 0.92 -6.77 -6.61
CA LEU A 416 1.69 -7.59 -5.67
C LEU A 416 2.93 -8.21 -6.32
N ALA A 417 2.87 -8.51 -7.62
CA ALA A 417 4.00 -8.99 -8.42
C ALA A 417 5.14 -7.96 -8.53
N THR A 418 4.80 -6.67 -8.47
CA THR A 418 5.76 -5.57 -8.61
C THR A 418 6.27 -5.04 -7.28
N LYS A 419 5.47 -5.13 -6.21
CA LYS A 419 5.75 -4.56 -4.90
C LYS A 419 7.17 -4.86 -4.41
N PRO A 420 7.57 -6.12 -4.18
CA PRO A 420 8.90 -6.38 -3.63
C PRO A 420 10.04 -6.10 -4.61
N VAL A 421 9.79 -6.22 -5.91
CA VAL A 421 10.78 -5.94 -6.96
C VAL A 421 11.11 -4.45 -7.03
N CYS A 422 10.08 -3.60 -6.97
CA CYS A 422 10.25 -2.14 -7.00
C CYS A 422 10.85 -1.65 -5.69
N ASP A 423 10.35 -2.12 -4.54
CA ASP A 423 10.84 -1.70 -3.23
C ASP A 423 12.31 -2.00 -3.00
N ALA A 424 12.78 -3.18 -3.41
CA ALA A 424 14.18 -3.56 -3.30
C ALA A 424 15.14 -2.64 -4.08
N LYS A 425 14.62 -1.82 -5.00
CA LYS A 425 15.39 -0.81 -5.74
C LYS A 425 15.14 0.62 -5.24
N ILE A 426 13.86 0.96 -5.04
CA ILE A 426 13.43 2.34 -4.74
C ILE A 426 13.74 2.72 -3.30
N LEU A 427 13.46 1.85 -2.33
CA LEU A 427 13.65 2.21 -0.92
C LEU A 427 15.14 2.37 -0.56
N PRO A 428 16.08 1.52 -1.02
CA PRO A 428 17.51 1.80 -0.87
C PRO A 428 17.98 3.09 -1.57
N LEU A 429 17.43 3.40 -2.75
CA LEU A 429 17.72 4.64 -3.47
C LEU A 429 17.30 5.86 -2.64
N LEU A 430 16.08 5.84 -2.09
CA LEU A 430 15.54 6.92 -1.26
C LEU A 430 16.28 7.05 0.07
N LYS A 431 16.75 5.95 0.66
CA LYS A 431 17.63 6.01 1.86
C LYS A 431 18.98 6.68 1.57
N GLY A 432 19.41 6.69 0.30
CA GLY A 432 20.68 7.28 -0.14
C GLY A 432 20.62 8.77 -0.45
N GLU A 433 21.60 9.24 -1.22
CA GLU A 433 21.71 10.66 -1.61
C GLU A 433 20.51 11.17 -2.42
N CYS A 434 19.83 10.29 -3.15
CA CYS A 434 18.63 10.66 -3.91
C CYS A 434 17.53 11.20 -2.99
N GLY A 435 17.16 10.46 -1.92
CA GLY A 435 16.16 10.95 -0.98
C GLY A 435 16.63 12.18 -0.22
N LYS A 436 17.89 12.24 0.21
CA LYS A 436 18.44 13.45 0.84
C LYS A 436 18.33 14.68 -0.04
N CYS A 437 18.50 14.57 -1.35
CA CYS A 437 18.30 15.67 -2.29
C CYS A 437 16.82 16.06 -2.39
N LEU A 438 15.94 15.07 -2.54
CA LEU A 438 14.49 15.26 -2.67
C LEU A 438 13.83 15.83 -1.42
N THR A 439 14.46 15.68 -0.26
CA THR A 439 13.92 16.17 1.01
C THR A 439 14.50 17.53 1.45
N ARG A 440 15.35 18.20 0.66
CA ARG A 440 15.99 19.47 1.07
C ARG A 440 15.06 20.68 1.05
N GLU A 441 14.10 20.71 0.13
CA GLU A 441 13.24 21.87 -0.10
C GLU A 441 12.15 22.00 0.97
N GLU A 442 11.62 23.19 1.20
CA GLU A 442 10.61 23.48 2.25
C GLU A 442 9.21 22.98 1.84
N SER A 443 8.99 21.67 1.93
CA SER A 443 7.70 20.99 1.67
C SER A 443 7.53 19.73 2.54
N VAL A 444 6.30 19.39 2.91
CA VAL A 444 6.05 18.07 3.50
C VAL A 444 6.37 17.03 2.42
N VAL A 445 7.30 16.12 2.71
CA VAL A 445 7.62 15.02 1.79
C VAL A 445 6.83 13.80 2.21
N VAL A 446 6.27 13.08 1.26
CA VAL A 446 5.49 11.87 1.52
C VAL A 446 6.11 10.71 0.76
N LEU A 447 6.38 9.59 1.44
CA LEU A 447 6.71 8.33 0.80
C LEU A 447 5.43 7.49 0.74
N LEU A 448 4.92 7.28 -0.47
CA LEU A 448 3.64 6.65 -0.74
C LEU A 448 3.86 5.29 -1.41
N ASN A 449 3.21 4.22 -0.94
CA ASN A 449 3.36 2.89 -1.53
C ASN A 449 2.07 2.05 -1.49
N ASP A 450 1.95 1.10 -2.41
CA ASP A 450 0.97 0.01 -2.37
C ASP A 450 1.42 -1.04 -1.35
N PHE A 451 0.46 -1.77 -0.79
CA PHE A 451 0.68 -2.78 0.26
C PHE A 451 1.65 -2.27 1.34
N PHE A 452 1.28 -1.11 1.90
CA PHE A 452 2.11 -0.34 2.81
C PHE A 452 2.67 -1.21 3.93
N ASP A 453 3.98 -1.11 4.16
CA ASP A 453 4.72 -1.98 5.07
C ASP A 453 5.69 -1.22 5.97
N GLY A 454 6.26 -1.94 6.92
CA GLY A 454 7.18 -1.38 7.89
C GLY A 454 8.46 -0.84 7.24
N ALA A 455 8.94 -1.42 6.15
CA ALA A 455 10.14 -0.94 5.47
C ALA A 455 9.94 0.44 4.82
N THR A 456 8.79 0.66 4.17
CA THR A 456 8.39 1.98 3.66
C THR A 456 8.32 2.99 4.80
N ALA A 457 7.73 2.60 5.94
CA ALA A 457 7.64 3.45 7.12
C ALA A 457 9.01 3.80 7.70
N ASP A 458 9.89 2.81 7.89
CA ASP A 458 11.24 2.98 8.46
C ASP A 458 12.07 3.95 7.61
N VAL A 459 12.09 3.77 6.28
CA VAL A 459 12.84 4.65 5.37
C VAL A 459 12.32 6.09 5.42
N ALA A 460 11.00 6.30 5.47
CA ALA A 460 10.43 7.64 5.60
C ALA A 460 10.81 8.30 6.93
N ILE A 461 10.77 7.53 8.02
CA ILE A 461 11.09 8.02 9.37
C ILE A 461 12.59 8.35 9.50
N GLU A 462 13.48 7.53 8.94
CA GLU A 462 14.91 7.84 8.92
C GLU A 462 15.21 9.09 8.09
N LEU A 463 14.58 9.26 6.93
CA LEU A 463 14.68 10.50 6.14
C LEU A 463 14.16 11.71 6.93
N CYS A 464 13.08 11.56 7.68
CA CYS A 464 12.55 12.59 8.57
C CYS A 464 13.58 12.99 9.64
N LYS A 465 14.21 11.99 10.30
CA LYS A 465 15.25 12.20 11.31
C LYS A 465 16.45 12.93 10.75
N GLU A 466 16.95 12.50 9.60
CA GLU A 466 18.10 13.13 8.95
C GLU A 466 17.80 14.57 8.55
N ARG A 467 16.59 14.84 8.04
CA ARG A 467 16.18 16.17 7.60
C ARG A 467 15.99 17.17 8.74
N LEU A 468 15.60 16.72 9.92
CA LEU A 468 15.28 17.60 11.05
C LEU A 468 16.46 17.87 12.00
N ARG A 469 17.53 17.08 11.88
CA ARG A 469 18.86 17.40 12.44
C ARG A 469 19.43 18.63 11.74
#